data_AF-A0A382YAH2-F1
#
_entry.id   AF-A0A382YAH2-F1
#
_cell.length_a   1.000
_cell.length_b   1.000
_cell.length_c   1.000
_cell.angle_alpha   90.00
_cell.angle_beta   90.00
_cell.angle_gamma   90.00
#
_symmetry.space_group_name_H-M   'P 1'
#
loop_
_entity.id
_entity.type
_entity.pdbx_description
1 polymer ?
#
loop_
_entity_poly.entity_id
_entity_poly.type
_entity_poly.pdbx_seq_one_letter_code
_entity_poly.pdbx_strand_id
1 'polypeptide(L)' 'MSEHIYFLGIGGTLMGSLAQLAKEIGFTVTGSDTIIYPPMSDLLEQAGIEVFEGFA' A
#
# COMPACT_ATOMS: atom_id res chain seq x y z
N MET A 1 7.28 2.18 -19.25
CA MET A 1 7.10 0.95 -18.45
C MET A 1 6.15 1.31 -17.32
N SER A 2 5.04 0.60 -17.16
CA SER A 2 4.20 0.73 -15.97
C SER A 2 4.70 -0.31 -14.96
N GLU A 3 5.69 0.08 -14.17
CA GLU A 3 6.25 -0.81 -13.15
C GLU A 3 5.28 -0.91 -11.97
N HIS A 4 5.08 -2.14 -11.50
CA HIS A 4 4.16 -2.47 -10.42
C HIS A 4 4.97 -2.88 -9.18
N ILE A 5 4.74 -2.18 -8.07
CA ILE A 5 5.38 -2.44 -6.79
C ILE A 5 4.36 -3.10 -5.86
N TYR A 6 4.74 -4.26 -5.32
CA TYR A 6 3.96 -4.97 -4.32
C TYR A 6 4.63 -4.88 -2.95
N PHE A 7 3.91 -4.35 -1.96
CA PHE A 7 4.39 -4.20 -0.59
C PHE A 7 3.89 -5.32 0.31
N LEU A 8 4.80 -6.11 0.88
CA LEU A 8 4.52 -7.02 1.99
C LEU A 8 4.69 -6.25 3.30
N GLY A 9 3.66 -6.23 4.15
CA GLY A 9 3.64 -5.44 5.38
C GLY A 9 3.28 -3.96 5.14
N ILE A 10 2.37 -3.67 4.20
CA ILE A 10 2.02 -2.30 3.82
C ILE A 10 1.31 -1.52 4.93
N GLY A 11 0.74 -2.20 5.93
CA GLY A 11 0.09 -1.59 7.08
C GLY A 11 1.06 -0.95 8.07
N GLY A 12 2.38 -1.16 7.91
CA GLY A 12 3.39 -0.43 8.68
C GLY A 12 3.44 1.05 8.29
N THR A 13 3.57 1.97 9.26
CA THR A 13 3.58 3.43 9.03
C THR A 13 4.60 3.87 7.98
N LEU A 14 5.80 3.28 8.00
CA LEU A 14 6.85 3.56 7.02
C LEU A 14 6.50 3.01 5.64
N MET A 15 6.00 1.78 5.59
CA MET A 15 5.67 1.11 4.34
C MET A 15 4.48 1.76 3.63
N GLY A 16 3.46 2.19 4.37
CA GLY A 16 2.33 2.94 3.83
C GLY A 16 2.75 4.29 3.24
N SER A 17 3.65 5.01 3.91
CA SER A 17 4.20 6.27 3.40
C SER A 17 5.02 6.07 2.11
N LEU A 18 5.82 5.00 2.04
CA LEU A 18 6.57 4.64 0.83
C LEU A 18 5.65 4.23 -0.33
N ALA A 19 4.58 3.50 -0.01
CA ALA A 19 3.59 3.08 -0.99
C ALA A 19 2.86 4.28 -1.61
N GLN A 20 2.51 5.28 -0.81
CA GLN A 20 1.96 6.55 -1.29
C GLN A 20 2.94 7.29 -2.21
N LEU A 21 4.19 7.44 -1.80
CA LEU A 21 5.20 8.11 -2.61
C LEU A 21 5.43 7.39 -3.95
N ALA A 22 5.49 6.05 -3.94
CA ALA A 22 5.60 5.26 -5.17
C ALA A 22 4.41 5.49 -6.10
N LYS A 23 3.19 5.58 -5.55
CA LYS A 23 1.99 5.91 -6.33
C LYS A 23 2.08 7.30 -6.96
N GLU A 24 2.55 8.30 -6.20
CA GLU A 24 2.75 9.68 -6.69
C GLU A 24 3.80 9.77 -7.81
N ILE A 25 4.83 8.93 -7.77
CA ILE A 25 5.86 8.85 -8.83
C ILE A 25 5.30 8.18 -10.11
N GLY A 26 4.11 7.58 -10.06
CA GLY A 26 3.43 6.97 -11.20
C GLY A 26 3.58 5.45 -11.29
N PHE A 27 4.06 4.80 -10.23
CA PHE A 27 4.05 3.34 -10.14
C PHE A 27 2.63 2.84 -9.87
N THR A 28 2.33 1.65 -10.37
CA THR A 28 1.19 0.90 -9.81
C THR A 28 1.64 0.35 -8.48
N VAL A 29 0.81 0.49 -7.44
CA VAL A 29 1.16 0.05 -6.09
C VAL A 29 0.02 -0.78 -5.53
N THR A 30 0.36 -1.96 -5.04
CA THR A 30 -0.53 -2.83 -4.27
C THR A 30 0.24 -3.42 -3.09
N GLY A 31 -0.44 -4.06 -2.16
CA GLY A 31 0.25 -4.75 -1.08
C GLY A 31 -0.65 -5.61 -0.21
N SER A 32 -0.05 -6.25 0.77
CA SER A 32 -0.79 -6.98 1.78
C SER A 32 -0.19 -6.84 3.17
N ASP A 33 -1.04 -7.01 4.17
CA ASP A 33 -0.62 -7.08 5.58
C ASP A 33 -1.61 -7.94 6.38
N THR A 34 -1.12 -8.49 7.47
CA THR A 34 -1.87 -9.31 8.42
C THR A 34 -3.04 -8.57 9.07
N ILE A 35 -2.84 -7.30 9.44
CA ILE A 35 -3.82 -6.48 10.14
C ILE A 35 -3.70 -5.05 9.62
N ILE A 36 -4.75 -4.55 8.95
CA ILE A 36 -4.84 -3.18 8.48
C ILE A 36 -6.13 -2.59 9.03
N TYR A 37 -5.99 -1.48 9.74
CA TYR A 37 -7.11 -0.80 10.39
C TYR A 37 -6.90 0.70 10.31
N PRO A 38 -7.96 1.49 10.56
CA PRO A 38 -7.86 2.93 10.58
C PRO A 38 -6.79 3.40 11.59
N PRO A 39 -5.95 4.39 11.24
CA PRO A 39 -6.06 5.28 10.08
C PRO A 39 -5.34 4.77 8.81
N MET A 40 -4.63 3.65 8.87
CA MET A 40 -3.76 3.23 7.76
C MET A 40 -4.55 2.69 6.57
N SER A 41 -5.65 1.97 6.81
CA SER A 41 -6.59 1.54 5.77
C SER A 41 -7.05 2.72 4.91
N ASP A 42 -7.53 3.77 5.58
CA ASP A 42 -8.16 4.92 4.95
C ASP A 42 -7.13 5.72 4.15
N LEU A 43 -5.91 5.83 4.67
CA LEU A 43 -4.78 6.49 4.00
C LEU A 43 -4.34 5.76 2.73
N LEU A 44 -4.32 4.42 2.74
CA LEU A 44 -3.96 3.62 1.58
C LEU A 44 -5.10 3.64 0.53
N GLU A 45 -6.35 3.58 0.97
CA GLU A 45 -7.53 3.69 0.10
C GLU A 45 -7.63 5.07 -0.56
N GLN A 46 -7.41 6.15 0.20
CA GLN A 46 -7.40 7.52 -0.33
C GLN A 46 -6.27 7.73 -1.35
N ALA A 47 -5.14 7.05 -1.19
CA ALA A 47 -4.06 7.04 -2.17
C ALA A 47 -4.37 6.16 -3.40
N GLY A 48 -5.50 5.47 -3.44
CA GLY A 48 -5.88 4.54 -4.50
C GLY A 48 -4.95 3.33 -4.59
N ILE A 49 -4.47 2.86 -3.45
CA ILE A 49 -3.62 1.67 -3.33
C ILE A 49 -4.51 0.50 -2.96
N GLU A 50 -4.45 -0.57 -3.74
CA GLU A 50 -5.21 -1.79 -3.48
C GLU A 50 -4.46 -2.64 -2.46
N VAL A 51 -5.17 -3.05 -1.41
CA VAL A 51 -4.57 -3.76 -0.29
C VAL A 51 -5.33 -5.04 0.02
N PHE A 52 -4.60 -6.13 0.21
CA PHE A 52 -5.13 -7.45 0.54
C PHE A 52 -4.90 -7.76 2.02
N GLU A 53 -5.90 -8.32 2.69
CA GLU A 53 -5.76 -8.82 4.06
C GLU A 53 -5.09 -10.19 4.09
N GLY A 54 -4.08 -10.34 4.94
CA GLY A 54 -3.31 -11.57 5.12
C GLY A 54 -2.11 -11.71 4.16
N PHE A 55 -1.43 -12.86 4.24
CA PHE A 55 -0.37 -13.24 3.31
C PHE A 55 -0.92 -14.38 2.46
N ALA A 56 -1.31 -14.09 1.21
CA ALA A 56 -1.76 -15.09 0.24
C ALA A 56 -0.94 -14.96 -1.05
#